data_AF-A0A2S8GP01-F1
#
_entry.id   AF-A0A2S8GP01-F1
#
_cell.length_a   1.000
_cell.length_b   1.000
_cell.length_c   1.000
_cell.angle_alpha   90.00
_cell.angle_beta   90.00
_cell.angle_gamma   90.00
#
_symmetry.space_group_name_H-M   'P 1'
#
loop_
_entity.id
_entity.type
_entity.pdbx_description
1 polymer ?
#
loop_
_entity_poly.entity_id
_entity_poly.type
_entity_poly.pdbx_seq_one_letter_code
_entity_poly.pdbx_strand_id
1 'polypeptide(L)'
;MNGDEQPESSSLPSAQPSRPPNLSGDALKQWYLDNPPLTEEDRQRAIKRERDNQEATAWVWLMSLGMLVALSHGLIYEMPIAVVTGPATACVIGVWLAIGRSNLMVRSLIALALVASMGWAFAPYRSILMACVLCSAAASYGALWLMTWFFRTGTRRLRFTILDIGGAVLLTGCGLGMIQADMYDRLTNLQWRQLQSGLEIAVWLIGNSVLASLPVMVPKRDRTIKMFRRSAIWVVLLMPIIEGLIWFCVMSTFLPPYYSLLGAILNLVVIHLIAAAYVWALVFPLETVGAFRDEEDPPSTATEANAGHWEEME
;
A
#
# COMPACT_ATOMS: atom_id res chain seq x y z
N MET A 1 -20.27 53.04 16.40
CA MET A 1 -20.31 51.85 17.28
C MET A 1 -20.25 50.64 16.38
N ASN A 2 -19.04 50.21 16.03
CA ASN A 2 -18.80 48.94 15.34
C ASN A 2 -18.35 47.98 16.44
N GLY A 3 -19.17 46.99 16.74
CA GLY A 3 -18.80 45.92 17.65
C GLY A 3 -17.88 44.97 16.91
N ASP A 4 -16.61 44.95 17.33
CA ASP A 4 -15.69 43.87 16.98
C ASP A 4 -16.19 42.59 17.67
N GLU A 5 -16.91 41.76 16.92
CA GLU A 5 -17.15 40.37 17.30
C GLU A 5 -15.80 39.65 17.34
N GLN A 6 -15.29 39.39 18.54
CA GLN A 6 -14.17 38.49 18.73
C GLN A 6 -14.54 37.14 18.11
N PRO A 7 -13.67 36.53 17.29
CA PRO A 7 -13.90 35.17 16.83
C PRO A 7 -13.90 34.28 18.07
N GLU A 8 -15.07 33.73 18.41
CA GLU A 8 -15.18 32.66 19.39
C GLU A 8 -14.15 31.60 18.99
N SER A 9 -13.08 31.48 19.77
CA SER A 9 -12.16 30.38 19.63
C SER A 9 -12.92 29.14 20.06
N SER A 10 -13.67 28.57 19.13
CA SER A 10 -14.34 27.28 19.29
C SER A 10 -13.24 26.24 19.44
N SER A 11 -12.76 26.07 20.67
CA SER A 11 -12.00 24.91 21.08
C SER A 11 -12.95 23.73 20.95
N LEU A 12 -13.04 23.20 19.73
CA LEU A 12 -13.82 22.02 19.40
C LEU A 12 -13.40 20.91 20.38
N PRO A 13 -14.35 20.11 20.88
CA PRO A 13 -14.05 19.01 21.80
C PRO A 13 -12.95 18.15 21.18
N SER A 14 -11.80 18.09 21.85
CA SER A 14 -10.75 17.15 21.49
C SER A 14 -11.34 15.74 21.46
N ALA A 15 -10.97 14.93 20.47
CA ALA A 15 -11.44 13.57 20.28
C ALA A 15 -11.63 12.86 21.62
N GLN A 16 -12.82 12.28 21.85
CA GLN A 16 -13.13 11.60 23.10
C GLN A 16 -12.00 10.62 23.45
N PRO A 17 -11.49 10.63 24.70
CA PRO A 17 -10.46 9.70 25.10
C PRO A 17 -10.97 8.27 24.89
N SER A 18 -10.14 7.41 24.30
CA SER A 18 -10.47 5.99 24.17
C SER A 18 -10.61 5.37 25.55
N ARG A 19 -11.67 4.57 25.76
CA ARG A 19 -11.90 3.83 27.02
C ARG A 19 -10.64 3.01 27.39
N PRO A 20 -10.08 3.17 28.59
CA PRO A 20 -9.01 2.31 29.07
C PRO A 20 -9.45 0.83 29.12
N PRO A 21 -8.63 -0.12 28.65
CA PRO A 21 -9.04 -1.50 28.41
C PRO A 21 -9.40 -2.31 29.67
N ASN A 22 -9.12 -1.79 30.87
CA ASN A 22 -9.27 -2.53 32.14
C ASN A 22 -10.25 -1.90 33.15
N LEU A 23 -11.09 -0.95 32.72
CA LEU A 23 -12.11 -0.37 33.61
C LEU A 23 -13.34 -1.26 33.70
N SER A 24 -13.75 -1.60 34.93
CA SER A 24 -14.98 -2.32 35.25
C SER A 24 -15.70 -1.70 36.46
N GLY A 25 -16.99 -2.02 36.64
CA GLY A 25 -17.79 -1.57 37.78
C GLY A 25 -17.88 -0.05 37.91
N ASP A 26 -17.71 0.46 39.13
CA ASP A 26 -17.85 1.89 39.45
C ASP A 26 -16.82 2.78 38.75
N ALA A 27 -15.62 2.26 38.48
CA ALA A 27 -14.58 2.99 37.76
C ALA A 27 -14.96 3.21 36.29
N LEU A 28 -15.67 2.25 35.67
CA LEU A 28 -16.22 2.41 34.33
C LEU A 28 -17.38 3.40 34.31
N LYS A 29 -18.26 3.33 35.31
CA LYS A 29 -19.38 4.25 35.45
C LYS A 29 -18.90 5.69 35.64
N GLN A 30 -17.90 5.91 36.50
CA GLN A 30 -17.28 7.21 36.72
C GLN A 30 -16.65 7.74 35.42
N TRP A 31 -15.96 6.88 34.66
CA TRP A 31 -15.38 7.27 33.38
C TRP A 31 -16.42 7.75 32.35
N TYR A 32 -17.59 7.10 32.27
CA TYR A 32 -18.69 7.56 31.41
C TYR A 32 -19.36 8.84 31.89
N LEU A 33 -19.39 9.09 33.21
CA LEU A 33 -19.88 10.34 33.78
C LEU A 33 -18.92 11.50 33.49
N ASP A 34 -17.61 11.24 33.60
CA ASP A 34 -16.55 12.21 33.34
C ASP A 34 -16.35 12.45 31.84
N ASN A 35 -16.76 11.50 30.99
CA ASN A 35 -16.66 11.57 29.53
C ASN A 35 -18.03 11.24 28.91
N PRO A 36 -19.03 12.12 29.07
CA PRO A 36 -20.37 11.86 28.55
C PRO A 36 -20.29 11.63 27.03
N PRO A 37 -21.07 10.67 26.49
CA PRO A 37 -21.10 10.40 25.06
C PRO A 37 -21.41 11.71 24.31
N LEU A 38 -20.69 11.94 23.21
CA LEU A 38 -20.93 13.07 22.32
C LEU A 38 -22.43 13.12 21.96
N THR A 39 -22.98 14.33 21.89
CA THR A 39 -24.34 14.50 21.37
C THR A 39 -24.40 13.96 19.95
N GLU A 40 -25.58 13.51 19.49
CA GLU A 40 -25.72 12.97 18.13
C GLU A 40 -25.28 13.99 17.07
N GLU A 41 -25.51 15.29 17.31
CA GLU A 41 -25.00 16.35 16.44
C GLU A 41 -23.47 16.44 16.45
N ASP A 42 -22.83 16.41 17.61
CA ASP A 42 -21.37 16.46 17.70
C ASP A 42 -20.71 15.22 17.10
N ARG A 43 -21.37 14.06 17.26
CA ARG A 43 -20.97 12.80 16.65
C ARG A 43 -21.04 12.87 15.13
N GLN A 44 -22.15 13.35 14.57
CA GLN A 44 -22.28 13.53 13.11
C GLN A 44 -21.31 14.57 12.57
N ARG A 45 -21.04 15.66 13.29
CA ARG A 45 -20.02 16.65 12.92
C ARG A 45 -18.62 16.04 12.94
N ALA A 46 -18.29 15.22 13.94
CA ALA A 46 -17.01 14.53 14.01
C ALA A 46 -16.84 13.53 12.86
N ILE A 47 -17.86 12.70 12.59
CA ILE A 47 -17.88 11.75 11.46
C ILE A 47 -17.74 12.48 10.13
N LYS A 48 -18.50 13.57 9.94
CA LYS A 48 -18.42 14.38 8.71
C LYS A 48 -17.04 14.99 8.54
N ARG A 49 -16.47 15.58 9.59
CA ARG A 49 -15.12 16.17 9.54
C ARG A 49 -14.04 15.12 9.25
N GLU A 50 -14.17 13.93 9.84
CA GLU A 50 -13.26 12.83 9.56
C GLU A 50 -13.38 12.36 8.11
N ARG A 51 -14.60 12.27 7.57
CA ARG A 51 -14.85 11.99 6.17
C ARG A 51 -14.30 13.08 5.24
N ASP A 52 -14.55 14.35 5.54
CA ASP A 52 -14.07 15.49 4.75
C ASP A 52 -12.54 15.56 4.76
N ASN A 53 -11.90 15.29 5.91
CA ASN A 53 -10.46 15.17 6.02
C ASN A 53 -9.92 13.97 5.23
N GLN A 54 -10.58 12.81 5.28
CA GLN A 54 -10.20 11.64 4.50
C GLN A 54 -10.34 11.90 2.99
N GLU A 55 -11.41 12.55 2.55
CA GLU A 55 -11.65 12.94 1.15
C GLU A 55 -10.59 13.94 0.67
N ALA A 56 -10.32 14.99 1.46
CA ALA A 56 -9.28 15.97 1.14
C ALA A 56 -7.89 15.30 1.05
N THR A 57 -7.58 14.40 1.97
CA THR A 57 -6.28 13.71 1.97
C THR A 57 -6.21 12.68 0.82
N ALA A 58 -7.31 12.00 0.49
CA ALA A 58 -7.40 11.10 -0.67
C ALA A 58 -7.24 11.86 -2.00
N TRP A 59 -7.79 13.08 -2.10
CA TRP A 59 -7.56 13.97 -3.25
C TRP A 59 -6.12 14.43 -3.34
N VAL A 60 -5.52 14.89 -2.24
CA VAL A 60 -4.09 15.24 -2.21
C VAL A 60 -3.24 14.03 -2.59
N TRP A 61 -3.63 12.83 -2.18
CA TRP A 61 -2.95 11.59 -2.54
C TRP A 61 -3.11 11.23 -4.02
N LEU A 62 -4.32 11.27 -4.58
CA LEU A 62 -4.58 11.05 -6.01
C LEU A 62 -3.82 12.06 -6.86
N MET A 63 -3.74 13.32 -6.42
CA MET A 63 -2.96 14.36 -7.08
C MET A 63 -1.46 14.12 -6.93
N SER A 64 -0.99 13.65 -5.77
CA SER A 64 0.42 13.32 -5.55
C SER A 64 0.84 12.10 -6.36
N LEU A 65 0.00 11.07 -6.44
CA LEU A 65 0.20 9.90 -7.29
C LEU A 65 0.14 10.30 -8.77
N GLY A 66 -0.86 11.09 -9.16
CA GLY A 66 -1.00 11.62 -10.52
C GLY A 66 0.20 12.46 -10.93
N MET A 67 0.72 13.30 -10.03
CA MET A 67 1.92 14.10 -10.23
C MET A 67 3.19 13.25 -10.26
N LEU A 68 3.28 12.20 -9.45
CA LEU A 68 4.41 11.26 -9.47
C LEU A 68 4.41 10.38 -10.73
N VAL A 69 3.23 9.97 -11.18
CA VAL A 69 3.02 9.31 -12.47
C VAL A 69 3.34 10.27 -13.61
N ALA A 70 2.92 11.54 -13.53
CA ALA A 70 3.25 12.56 -14.52
C ALA A 70 4.74 12.93 -14.53
N LEU A 71 5.42 12.96 -13.38
CA LEU A 71 6.86 13.21 -13.27
C LEU A 71 7.67 12.02 -13.77
N SER A 72 7.24 10.80 -13.46
CA SER A 72 7.82 9.60 -14.06
C SER A 72 7.60 9.63 -15.58
N HIS A 73 6.43 10.04 -16.08
CA HIS A 73 6.13 10.19 -17.51
C HIS A 73 6.88 11.32 -18.21
N GLY A 74 7.07 12.48 -17.58
CA GLY A 74 7.83 13.60 -18.14
C GLY A 74 9.33 13.29 -18.27
N LEU A 75 9.82 12.32 -17.49
CA LEU A 75 11.19 11.82 -17.54
C LEU A 75 11.34 10.54 -18.39
N ILE A 76 10.24 9.96 -18.92
CA ILE A 76 10.22 8.71 -19.72
C ILE A 76 11.08 8.80 -20.97
N TYR A 77 11.33 9.99 -21.51
CA TYR A 77 11.99 10.05 -22.81
C TYR A 77 13.48 9.68 -22.77
N GLU A 78 14.21 9.78 -21.65
CA GLU A 78 15.66 9.47 -21.65
C GLU A 78 16.29 8.89 -20.35
N MET A 79 15.56 8.69 -19.24
CA MET A 79 16.21 8.37 -17.94
C MET A 79 15.98 6.92 -17.41
N PRO A 80 17.03 6.26 -16.86
CA PRO A 80 16.93 4.93 -16.21
C PRO A 80 16.01 4.90 -14.97
N ILE A 81 15.64 6.06 -14.43
CA ILE A 81 14.76 6.20 -13.27
C ILE A 81 13.34 5.67 -13.57
N ALA A 82 12.83 5.93 -14.78
CA ALA A 82 11.50 5.48 -15.18
C ALA A 82 11.37 3.94 -15.15
N VAL A 83 12.45 3.22 -15.47
CA VAL A 83 12.48 1.75 -15.44
C VAL A 83 12.27 1.19 -14.03
N VAL A 84 12.57 1.96 -12.98
CA VAL A 84 12.45 1.53 -11.58
C VAL A 84 11.19 2.08 -10.92
N THR A 85 10.82 3.34 -11.17
CA THR A 85 9.70 3.99 -10.48
C THR A 85 8.34 3.42 -10.89
N GLY A 86 8.15 3.08 -12.17
CA GLY A 86 6.87 2.52 -12.61
C GLY A 86 6.61 1.12 -12.02
N PRO A 87 7.53 0.14 -12.10
CA PRO A 87 7.28 -1.17 -11.51
C PRO A 87 7.22 -1.10 -9.98
N ALA A 88 7.96 -0.20 -9.33
CA ALA A 88 7.82 0.04 -7.90
C ALA A 88 6.41 0.55 -7.55
N THR A 89 5.87 1.50 -8.33
CA THR A 89 4.50 2.00 -8.15
C THR A 89 3.47 0.89 -8.37
N ALA A 90 3.64 0.07 -9.41
CA ALA A 90 2.81 -1.10 -9.65
C ALA A 90 2.86 -2.11 -8.50
N CYS A 91 4.04 -2.33 -7.88
CA CYS A 91 4.16 -3.17 -6.70
C CYS A 91 3.39 -2.59 -5.50
N VAL A 92 3.44 -1.27 -5.28
CA VAL A 92 2.64 -0.61 -4.24
C VAL A 92 1.14 -0.74 -4.50
N ILE A 93 0.71 -0.60 -5.76
CA ILE A 93 -0.69 -0.84 -6.17
C ILE A 93 -1.09 -2.29 -5.86
N GLY A 94 -0.24 -3.29 -6.11
CA GLY A 94 -0.53 -4.67 -5.76
C GLY A 94 -0.56 -4.93 -4.25
N VAL A 95 0.31 -4.31 -3.45
CA VAL A 95 0.21 -4.32 -1.98
C VAL A 95 -1.14 -3.72 -1.54
N TRP A 96 -1.53 -2.58 -2.11
CA TRP A 96 -2.83 -1.95 -1.84
C TRP A 96 -4.03 -2.81 -2.31
N LEU A 97 -3.90 -3.53 -3.42
CA LEU A 97 -4.89 -4.50 -3.85
C LEU A 97 -5.07 -5.63 -2.81
N ALA A 98 -4.00 -6.02 -2.12
CA ALA A 98 -4.08 -7.03 -1.07
C ALA A 98 -4.73 -6.49 0.22
N ILE A 99 -4.22 -5.38 0.77
CA ILE A 99 -4.58 -4.88 2.12
C ILE A 99 -5.38 -3.58 2.16
N GLY A 100 -5.71 -3.03 1.00
CA GLY A 100 -6.47 -1.80 0.84
C GLY A 100 -7.89 -1.84 1.41
N ARG A 101 -8.39 -0.65 1.70
CA ARG A 101 -9.79 -0.38 2.02
C ARG A 101 -10.60 -0.38 0.71
N SER A 102 -11.90 -0.65 0.79
CA SER A 102 -12.86 -0.89 -0.32
C SER A 102 -12.94 -2.33 -0.85
N ASN A 103 -14.04 -2.60 -1.56
CA ASN A 103 -14.29 -3.88 -2.23
C ASN A 103 -13.17 -4.18 -3.25
N LEU A 104 -12.70 -5.43 -3.31
CA LEU A 104 -11.63 -5.86 -4.19
C LEU A 104 -11.95 -5.60 -5.66
N MET A 105 -13.22 -5.68 -6.08
CA MET A 105 -13.66 -5.34 -7.44
C MET A 105 -13.29 -3.90 -7.81
N VAL A 106 -13.58 -2.93 -6.93
CA VAL A 106 -13.28 -1.51 -7.19
C VAL A 106 -11.76 -1.30 -7.26
N ARG A 107 -11.01 -1.92 -6.34
CA ARG A 107 -9.55 -1.87 -6.36
C ARG A 107 -8.95 -2.48 -7.61
N SER A 108 -9.51 -3.60 -8.09
CA SER A 108 -9.11 -4.25 -9.35
C SER A 108 -9.33 -3.32 -10.55
N LEU A 109 -10.48 -2.65 -10.63
CA LEU A 109 -10.77 -1.70 -11.72
C LEU A 109 -9.83 -0.48 -11.68
N ILE A 110 -9.57 0.06 -10.49
CA ILE A 110 -8.61 1.17 -10.31
C ILE A 110 -7.19 0.71 -10.69
N ALA A 111 -6.76 -0.47 -10.26
CA ALA A 111 -5.46 -1.02 -10.60
C ALA A 111 -5.31 -1.21 -12.12
N LEU A 112 -6.33 -1.73 -12.81
CA LEU A 112 -6.35 -1.84 -14.27
C LEU A 112 -6.24 -0.46 -14.94
N ALA A 113 -7.01 0.52 -14.49
CA ALA A 113 -6.97 1.86 -15.04
C ALA A 113 -5.59 2.52 -14.85
N LEU A 114 -5.00 2.38 -13.66
CA LEU A 114 -3.66 2.89 -13.36
C LEU A 114 -2.60 2.22 -14.24
N VAL A 115 -2.58 0.89 -14.32
CA VAL A 115 -1.62 0.17 -15.17
C VAL A 115 -1.79 0.52 -16.65
N ALA A 116 -3.04 0.63 -17.13
CA ALA A 116 -3.32 1.03 -18.50
C ALA A 116 -2.85 2.45 -18.80
N SER A 117 -3.08 3.39 -17.87
CA SER A 117 -2.61 4.78 -18.01
C SER A 117 -1.09 4.87 -17.98
N MET A 118 -0.44 4.14 -17.06
CA MET A 118 1.01 4.16 -16.88
C MET A 118 1.78 3.54 -18.05
N GLY A 119 1.18 2.59 -18.76
CA GLY A 119 1.80 2.00 -19.95
C GLY A 119 1.14 2.41 -21.26
N TRP A 120 0.34 3.47 -21.29
CA TRP A 120 -0.23 4.02 -22.53
C TRP A 120 0.88 4.45 -23.50
N ALA A 121 1.94 5.06 -22.98
CA ALA A 121 3.08 5.53 -23.78
C ALA A 121 3.99 4.39 -24.28
N PHE A 122 4.04 3.27 -23.57
CA PHE A 122 4.90 2.12 -23.93
C PHE A 122 4.17 0.81 -23.65
N ALA A 123 3.51 0.27 -24.69
CA ALA A 123 2.76 -0.99 -24.63
C ALA A 123 3.52 -2.14 -23.93
N PRO A 124 4.79 -2.43 -24.29
CA PRO A 124 5.72 -3.31 -23.58
C PRO A 124 5.68 -3.25 -22.04
N TYR A 125 5.54 -2.06 -21.50
CA TYR A 125 5.62 -1.80 -20.08
C TYR A 125 4.36 -2.25 -19.35
N ARG A 126 3.21 -2.24 -20.03
CA ARG A 126 1.91 -2.60 -19.43
C ARG A 126 1.90 -4.01 -18.88
N SER A 127 2.36 -5.00 -19.64
CA SER A 127 2.46 -6.38 -19.18
C SER A 127 3.38 -6.56 -17.98
N ILE A 128 4.54 -5.87 -17.96
CA ILE A 128 5.47 -5.92 -16.82
C ILE A 128 4.84 -5.27 -15.58
N LEU A 129 4.25 -4.08 -15.72
CA LEU A 129 3.53 -3.42 -14.64
C LEU A 129 2.40 -4.28 -14.10
N MET A 130 1.64 -4.93 -14.98
CA MET A 130 0.55 -5.81 -14.59
C MET A 130 1.06 -7.05 -13.85
N ALA A 131 2.15 -7.65 -14.32
CA ALA A 131 2.83 -8.75 -13.61
C ALA A 131 3.29 -8.30 -12.23
N CYS A 132 3.87 -7.10 -12.09
CA CYS A 132 4.22 -6.51 -10.80
C CYS A 132 3.01 -6.39 -9.87
N VAL A 133 1.87 -5.86 -10.34
CA VAL A 133 0.64 -5.75 -9.53
C VAL A 133 0.20 -7.13 -9.05
N LEU A 134 0.07 -8.11 -9.95
CA LEU A 134 -0.44 -9.45 -9.61
C LEU A 134 0.51 -10.18 -8.64
N CYS A 135 1.81 -10.19 -8.95
CA CYS A 135 2.80 -10.89 -8.13
C CYS A 135 3.00 -10.23 -6.77
N SER A 136 3.00 -8.89 -6.68
CA SER A 136 3.09 -8.21 -5.38
C SER A 136 1.83 -8.35 -4.54
N ALA A 137 0.64 -8.41 -5.16
CA ALA A 137 -0.59 -8.75 -4.45
C ALA A 137 -0.54 -10.18 -3.87
N ALA A 138 -0.14 -11.16 -4.68
CA ALA A 138 0.02 -12.55 -4.24
C ALA A 138 1.10 -12.67 -3.14
N ALA A 139 2.25 -12.04 -3.33
CA ALA A 139 3.33 -12.02 -2.34
C ALA A 139 2.91 -11.33 -1.04
N SER A 140 2.05 -10.30 -1.10
CA SER A 140 1.50 -9.65 0.10
C SER A 140 0.57 -10.57 0.88
N TYR A 141 -0.28 -11.34 0.20
CA TYR A 141 -1.09 -12.37 0.88
C TYR A 141 -0.21 -13.44 1.54
N GLY A 142 0.85 -13.89 0.85
CA GLY A 142 1.85 -14.79 1.43
C GLY A 142 2.56 -14.17 2.64
N ALA A 143 2.95 -12.90 2.56
CA ALA A 143 3.61 -12.18 3.64
C ALA A 143 2.71 -12.04 4.87
N LEU A 144 1.42 -11.74 4.72
CA LEU A 144 0.46 -11.70 5.84
C LEU A 144 0.39 -13.06 6.56
N TRP A 145 0.37 -14.15 5.80
CA TRP A 145 0.39 -15.50 6.38
C TRP A 145 1.70 -15.76 7.15
N LEU A 146 2.86 -15.46 6.55
CA LEU A 146 4.17 -15.61 7.18
C LEU A 146 4.33 -14.72 8.43
N MET A 147 3.82 -13.49 8.40
CA MET A 147 3.91 -12.56 9.53
C MET A 147 3.16 -13.09 10.75
N THR A 148 1.99 -13.70 10.53
CA THR A 148 1.22 -14.32 11.60
C THR A 148 2.02 -15.46 12.26
N TRP A 149 2.77 -16.23 11.47
CA TRP A 149 3.59 -17.34 11.97
C TRP A 149 4.87 -16.88 12.68
N PHE A 150 5.65 -15.98 12.06
CA PHE A 150 6.96 -15.56 12.58
C PHE A 150 6.88 -14.50 13.67
N PHE A 151 6.00 -13.51 13.52
CA PHE A 151 5.93 -12.37 14.43
C PHE A 151 4.85 -12.54 15.51
N ARG A 152 3.97 -13.54 15.37
CA ARG A 152 2.85 -13.78 16.29
C ARG A 152 2.01 -12.53 16.54
N THR A 153 1.90 -11.68 15.53
CA THR A 153 1.14 -10.43 15.58
C THR A 153 -0.15 -10.54 14.79
N GLY A 154 -1.17 -9.80 15.19
CA GLY A 154 -2.38 -9.62 14.39
C GLY A 154 -2.01 -9.12 13.00
N THR A 155 -2.64 -9.68 11.98
CA THR A 155 -2.54 -9.22 10.60
C THR A 155 -3.91 -8.78 10.13
N ARG A 156 -3.96 -7.85 9.17
CA ARG A 156 -5.24 -7.37 8.62
C ARG A 156 -6.02 -8.58 8.06
N ARG A 157 -7.21 -8.85 8.62
CA ARG A 157 -8.06 -9.98 8.19
C ARG A 157 -8.51 -9.82 6.74
N LEU A 158 -8.32 -10.88 5.97
CA LEU A 158 -8.85 -11.01 4.62
C LEU A 158 -10.26 -11.60 4.71
N ARG A 159 -11.27 -10.76 4.45
CA ARG A 159 -12.64 -11.22 4.23
C ARG A 159 -12.93 -11.10 2.74
N PHE A 160 -13.26 -12.22 2.10
CA PHE A 160 -13.62 -12.26 0.69
C PHE A 160 -15.12 -12.48 0.54
N THR A 161 -15.77 -11.61 -0.22
CA THR A 161 -17.13 -11.80 -0.72
C THR A 161 -17.07 -12.44 -2.12
N ILE A 162 -18.21 -12.94 -2.62
CA ILE A 162 -18.31 -13.46 -4.01
C ILE A 162 -17.91 -12.38 -5.03
N LEU A 163 -18.30 -11.12 -4.77
CA LEU A 163 -17.90 -9.98 -5.60
C LEU A 163 -16.39 -9.76 -5.60
N ASP A 164 -15.73 -9.98 -4.45
CA ASP A 164 -14.27 -9.88 -4.37
C ASP A 164 -13.60 -10.97 -5.21
N ILE A 165 -14.10 -12.21 -5.15
CA ILE A 165 -13.60 -13.32 -5.99
C ILE A 165 -13.78 -12.96 -7.48
N GLY A 166 -14.95 -12.43 -7.86
CA GLY A 166 -15.20 -11.96 -9.22
C GLY A 166 -14.20 -10.88 -9.67
N GLY A 167 -13.89 -9.91 -8.81
CA GLY A 167 -12.89 -8.87 -9.06
C GLY A 167 -11.46 -9.41 -9.22
N ALA A 168 -11.09 -10.44 -8.46
CA ALA A 168 -9.80 -11.10 -8.59
C ALA A 168 -9.70 -11.89 -9.90
N VAL A 169 -10.76 -12.62 -10.27
CA VAL A 169 -10.84 -13.37 -11.53
C VAL A 169 -10.77 -12.42 -12.72
N LEU A 170 -11.52 -11.31 -12.69
CA LEU A 170 -11.49 -10.31 -13.76
C LEU A 170 -10.11 -9.69 -13.89
N LEU A 171 -9.49 -9.26 -12.78
CA LEU A 171 -8.15 -8.67 -12.81
C LEU A 171 -7.11 -9.65 -13.38
N THR A 172 -7.16 -10.91 -12.93
CA THR A 172 -6.23 -11.94 -13.38
C THR A 172 -6.47 -12.28 -14.84
N GLY A 173 -7.73 -12.41 -15.27
CA GLY A 173 -8.09 -12.69 -16.67
C GLY A 173 -7.66 -11.57 -17.61
N CYS A 174 -7.98 -10.31 -17.27
CA CYS A 174 -7.52 -9.15 -18.04
C CYS A 174 -5.99 -9.05 -18.04
N GLY A 175 -5.35 -9.27 -16.89
CA GLY A 175 -3.89 -9.18 -16.77
C GLY A 175 -3.16 -10.25 -17.58
N LEU A 176 -3.62 -11.49 -17.53
CA LEU A 176 -3.09 -12.57 -18.36
C LEU A 176 -3.33 -12.32 -19.84
N GLY A 177 -4.51 -11.79 -20.21
CA GLY A 177 -4.79 -11.38 -21.59
C GLY A 177 -3.84 -10.30 -22.09
N MET A 178 -3.54 -9.28 -21.27
CA MET A 178 -2.56 -8.24 -21.60
C MET A 178 -1.14 -8.80 -21.71
N ILE A 179 -0.72 -9.66 -20.78
CA ILE A 179 0.58 -10.33 -20.83
C ILE A 179 0.71 -11.19 -22.08
N GLN A 180 -0.33 -11.96 -22.43
CA GLN A 180 -0.33 -12.82 -23.60
C GLN A 180 -0.24 -12.02 -24.91
N ALA A 181 -1.03 -10.94 -25.04
CA ALA A 181 -0.98 -10.07 -26.21
C ALA A 181 0.41 -9.46 -26.40
N ASP A 182 1.00 -8.92 -25.33
CA ASP A 182 2.32 -8.29 -25.38
C ASP A 182 3.45 -9.31 -25.60
N MET A 183 3.37 -10.52 -25.03
CA MET A 183 4.42 -11.55 -25.20
C MET A 183 4.46 -12.10 -26.63
N TYR A 184 3.30 -12.25 -27.27
CA TYR A 184 3.23 -12.72 -28.67
C TYR A 184 3.95 -11.75 -29.62
N ASP A 185 3.71 -10.45 -29.48
CA ASP A 185 4.37 -9.41 -30.27
C ASP A 185 5.88 -9.29 -30.00
N ARG A 186 6.36 -9.74 -28.85
CA ARG A 186 7.78 -9.62 -28.46
C ARG A 186 8.62 -10.82 -28.83
N LEU A 187 8.06 -12.03 -28.72
CA LEU A 187 8.72 -13.25 -29.18
C LEU A 187 8.99 -13.19 -30.69
N THR A 188 8.14 -12.46 -31.42
CA THR A 188 8.28 -12.24 -32.87
C THR A 188 9.27 -11.14 -33.25
N ASN A 189 9.48 -10.12 -32.39
CA ASN A 189 10.28 -8.91 -32.71
C ASN A 189 11.72 -8.87 -32.12
N LEU A 190 12.31 -9.99 -31.68
CA LEU A 190 13.70 -10.09 -31.18
C LEU A 190 14.07 -9.14 -30.00
N GLN A 191 13.10 -8.54 -29.31
CA GLN A 191 13.32 -7.64 -28.15
C GLN A 191 13.54 -8.40 -26.82
N TRP A 192 13.93 -9.67 -26.88
CA TRP A 192 13.99 -10.58 -25.72
C TRP A 192 14.88 -10.07 -24.58
N ARG A 193 16.02 -9.43 -24.88
CA ARG A 193 16.95 -8.92 -23.86
C ARG A 193 16.37 -7.78 -23.01
N GLN A 194 15.56 -6.91 -23.61
CA GLN A 194 14.88 -5.82 -22.90
C GLN A 194 13.75 -6.36 -22.02
N LEU A 195 13.04 -7.39 -22.50
CA LEU A 195 12.02 -8.08 -21.71
C LEU A 195 12.63 -8.80 -20.50
N GLN A 196 13.74 -9.53 -20.72
CA GLN A 196 14.45 -10.26 -19.66
C GLN A 196 14.91 -9.32 -18.54
N SER A 197 15.61 -8.23 -18.88
CA SER A 197 16.08 -7.25 -17.88
C SER A 197 14.93 -6.58 -17.12
N GLY A 198 13.81 -6.26 -17.81
CA GLY A 198 12.62 -5.72 -17.14
C GLY A 198 11.97 -6.71 -16.17
N LEU A 199 11.92 -8.01 -16.52
CA LEU A 199 11.41 -9.06 -15.64
C LEU A 199 12.30 -9.28 -14.43
N GLU A 200 13.62 -9.27 -14.60
CA GLU A 200 14.58 -9.38 -13.50
C GLU A 200 14.37 -8.24 -12.49
N ILE A 201 14.31 -6.99 -12.96
CA ILE A 201 14.04 -5.81 -12.11
C ILE A 201 12.70 -5.93 -11.40
N ALA A 202 11.65 -6.41 -12.10
CA ALA A 202 10.33 -6.61 -11.52
C ALA A 202 10.34 -7.58 -10.34
N VAL A 203 11.05 -8.72 -10.46
CA VAL A 203 11.14 -9.73 -9.39
C VAL A 203 11.73 -9.14 -8.11
N TRP A 204 12.83 -8.40 -8.23
CA TRP A 204 13.49 -7.75 -7.10
C TRP A 204 12.58 -6.68 -6.45
N LEU A 205 11.93 -5.86 -7.27
CA LEU A 205 11.03 -4.82 -6.79
C LEU A 205 9.78 -5.38 -6.09
N ILE A 206 9.26 -6.54 -6.52
CA ILE A 206 8.14 -7.21 -5.86
C ILE A 206 8.52 -7.57 -4.42
N GLY A 207 9.64 -8.27 -4.22
CA GLY A 207 10.09 -8.68 -2.89
C GLY A 207 10.37 -7.48 -2.00
N ASN A 208 11.11 -6.49 -2.50
CA ASN A 208 11.46 -5.30 -1.75
C ASN A 208 10.25 -4.44 -1.37
N SER A 209 9.29 -4.27 -2.28
CA SER A 209 8.08 -3.47 -2.00
C SER A 209 7.22 -4.14 -0.92
N VAL A 210 7.08 -5.46 -0.96
CA VAL A 210 6.36 -6.24 0.06
C VAL A 210 7.06 -6.13 1.41
N LEU A 211 8.38 -6.34 1.45
CA LEU A 211 9.17 -6.24 2.67
C LEU A 211 9.17 -4.83 3.26
N ALA A 212 9.25 -3.80 2.41
CA ALA A 212 9.16 -2.39 2.81
C ALA A 212 7.78 -2.05 3.38
N SER A 213 6.73 -2.74 2.93
CA SER A 213 5.34 -2.53 3.34
C SER A 213 4.90 -3.35 4.56
N LEU A 214 5.76 -4.22 5.12
CA LEU A 214 5.44 -5.02 6.31
C LEU A 214 4.84 -4.22 7.48
N PRO A 215 5.33 -3.01 7.82
CA PRO A 215 4.75 -2.23 8.91
C PRO A 215 3.27 -1.93 8.66
N VAL A 216 2.89 -1.76 7.39
CA VAL A 216 1.52 -1.40 7.00
C VAL A 216 0.57 -2.59 6.99
N MET A 217 1.10 -3.80 6.79
CA MET A 217 0.35 -5.06 6.85
C MET A 217 -0.19 -5.38 8.26
N VAL A 218 0.40 -4.79 9.29
CA VAL A 218 -0.01 -4.94 10.69
C VAL A 218 -1.07 -3.87 11.04
N PRO A 219 -2.13 -4.19 11.80
CA PRO A 219 -3.08 -3.19 12.30
C PRO A 219 -2.39 -2.11 13.14
N LYS A 220 -2.84 -0.86 13.07
CA LYS A 220 -2.18 0.28 13.75
C LYS A 220 -1.92 0.06 15.24
N ARG A 221 -2.86 -0.58 15.95
CA ARG A 221 -2.76 -0.90 17.38
C ARG A 221 -1.58 -1.80 17.75
N ASP A 222 -1.17 -2.70 16.84
CA ASP A 222 -0.15 -3.72 17.09
C ASP A 222 1.23 -3.30 16.55
N ARG A 223 1.31 -2.12 15.93
CA ARG A 223 2.56 -1.65 15.33
C ARG A 223 3.53 -1.18 16.38
N THR A 224 4.76 -1.62 16.21
CA THR A 224 5.88 -1.18 17.03
C THR A 224 6.99 -0.65 16.14
N ILE A 225 7.75 0.31 16.65
CA ILE A 225 8.95 0.83 15.95
C ILE A 225 9.95 -0.29 15.61
N LYS A 226 9.93 -1.40 16.37
CA LYS A 226 10.73 -2.59 16.12
C LYS A 226 10.38 -3.26 14.78
N MET A 227 9.11 -3.24 14.35
CA MET A 227 8.69 -3.78 13.06
C MET A 227 9.19 -2.94 11.89
N PHE A 228 9.08 -1.61 12.00
CA PHE A 228 9.66 -0.70 11.00
C PHE A 228 11.17 -0.91 10.87
N ARG A 229 11.89 -0.98 12.00
CA ARG A 229 13.34 -1.24 12.00
C ARG A 229 13.69 -2.57 11.35
N ARG A 230 12.92 -3.64 11.61
CA ARG A 230 13.12 -4.95 10.99
C ARG A 230 12.90 -4.89 9.47
N SER A 231 11.81 -4.27 9.02
CA SER A 231 11.54 -4.04 7.60
C SER A 231 12.68 -3.27 6.92
N ALA A 232 13.14 -2.17 7.53
CA ALA A 232 14.26 -1.39 7.02
C ALA A 232 15.56 -2.22 6.93
N ILE A 233 15.88 -3.03 7.95
CA ILE A 233 17.06 -3.92 7.91
C ILE A 233 16.93 -4.94 6.77
N TRP A 234 15.75 -5.53 6.58
CA TRP A 234 15.52 -6.48 5.50
C TRP A 234 15.74 -5.84 4.13
N VAL A 235 15.13 -4.68 3.87
CA VAL A 235 15.17 -4.05 2.55
C VAL A 235 16.49 -3.33 2.26
N VAL A 236 17.10 -2.68 3.24
CA VAL A 236 18.29 -1.82 3.02
C VAL A 236 19.59 -2.61 3.19
N LEU A 237 19.60 -3.69 3.97
CA LEU A 237 20.81 -4.46 4.26
C LEU A 237 20.75 -5.86 3.67
N LEU A 238 19.74 -6.66 4.02
CA LEU A 238 19.73 -8.09 3.70
C LEU A 238 19.41 -8.36 2.22
N MET A 239 18.39 -7.71 1.68
CA MET A 239 18.00 -7.88 0.27
C MET A 239 19.13 -7.49 -0.68
N PRO A 240 19.81 -6.32 -0.57
CA PRO A 240 20.92 -6.00 -1.47
C PRO A 240 22.04 -7.04 -1.46
N ILE A 241 22.31 -7.65 -0.31
CA ILE A 241 23.32 -8.72 -0.19
C ILE A 241 22.83 -9.97 -0.92
N ILE A 242 21.59 -10.41 -0.66
CA ILE A 242 21.01 -11.61 -1.30
C ILE A 242 20.94 -11.42 -2.81
N GLU A 243 20.40 -10.30 -3.27
CA GLU A 243 20.27 -9.96 -4.69
C GLU A 243 21.64 -9.79 -5.34
N GLY A 244 22.58 -9.10 -4.69
CA GLY A 244 23.95 -8.93 -5.17
C GLY A 244 24.70 -10.26 -5.29
N LEU A 245 24.49 -11.20 -4.35
CA LEU A 245 25.06 -12.54 -4.42
C LEU A 245 24.45 -13.36 -5.56
N ILE A 246 23.12 -13.33 -5.73
CA ILE A 246 22.45 -14.02 -6.84
C ILE A 246 22.91 -13.44 -8.17
N TRP A 247 22.95 -12.11 -8.29
CA TRP A 247 23.42 -11.42 -9.48
C TRP A 247 24.87 -11.78 -9.78
N PHE A 248 25.75 -11.81 -8.77
CA PHE A 248 27.13 -12.26 -8.95
C PHE A 248 27.21 -13.72 -9.42
N CYS A 249 26.45 -14.65 -8.82
CA CYS A 249 26.44 -16.05 -9.23
C CYS A 249 25.93 -16.24 -10.67
N VAL A 250 24.92 -15.47 -11.09
CA VAL A 250 24.32 -15.55 -12.43
C VAL A 250 25.17 -14.82 -13.49
N MET A 251 25.77 -13.69 -13.14
CA MET A 251 26.51 -12.84 -14.10
C MET A 251 27.99 -13.16 -14.20
N SER A 252 28.59 -13.76 -13.17
CA SER A 252 29.97 -14.28 -13.24
C SER A 252 30.15 -15.35 -14.32
N THR A 253 29.06 -15.92 -14.84
CA THR A 253 29.07 -16.86 -15.95
C THR A 253 29.00 -16.21 -17.34
N PHE A 254 28.57 -14.94 -17.46
CA PHE A 254 28.23 -14.32 -18.75
C PHE A 254 28.83 -12.93 -19.03
N LEU A 255 29.36 -12.22 -18.03
CA LEU A 255 29.91 -10.86 -18.20
C LEU A 255 31.44 -10.81 -18.04
N PRO A 256 32.13 -9.93 -18.79
CA PRO A 256 33.57 -9.76 -18.68
C PRO A 256 33.98 -9.18 -17.30
N PRO A 257 35.21 -9.46 -16.82
CA PRO A 257 35.66 -9.26 -15.43
C PRO A 257 35.80 -7.80 -14.96
N TYR A 258 35.27 -6.82 -15.69
CA TYR A 258 35.47 -5.39 -15.44
C TYR A 258 34.48 -4.78 -14.44
N TYR A 259 33.40 -5.48 -14.08
CA TYR A 259 32.53 -5.05 -12.97
C TYR A 259 33.08 -5.59 -11.65
N SER A 260 33.70 -4.72 -10.85
CA SER A 260 34.07 -5.08 -9.48
C SER A 260 32.80 -5.44 -8.69
N LEU A 261 32.81 -6.61 -8.02
CA LEU A 261 31.71 -7.07 -7.15
C LEU A 261 31.31 -5.97 -6.15
N LEU A 262 32.30 -5.25 -5.61
CA LEU A 262 32.09 -4.15 -4.69
C LEU A 262 31.29 -3.00 -5.32
N GLY A 263 31.60 -2.61 -6.57
CA GLY A 263 30.87 -1.57 -7.29
C GLY A 263 29.43 -1.97 -7.61
N ALA A 264 29.20 -3.24 -7.95
CA ALA A 264 27.86 -3.77 -8.18
C ALA A 264 27.02 -3.77 -6.89
N ILE A 265 27.58 -4.27 -5.77
CA ILE A 265 26.91 -4.27 -4.47
C ILE A 265 26.59 -2.84 -4.02
N LEU A 266 27.54 -1.90 -4.14
CA LEU A 266 27.33 -0.52 -3.72
C LEU A 266 26.21 0.16 -4.50
N ASN A 267 26.19 -0.01 -5.82
CA ASN A 267 25.13 0.53 -6.67
C ASN A 267 23.77 -0.09 -6.31
N LEU A 268 23.75 -1.40 -6.07
CA LEU A 268 22.55 -2.14 -5.71
C LEU A 268 21.98 -1.68 -4.35
N VAL A 269 22.84 -1.40 -3.37
CA VAL A 269 22.44 -0.78 -2.08
C VAL A 269 21.83 0.61 -2.29
N VAL A 270 22.42 1.46 -3.14
CA VAL A 270 21.88 2.79 -3.45
C VAL A 270 20.50 2.68 -4.11
N ILE A 271 20.33 1.75 -5.06
CA ILE A 271 19.04 1.48 -5.70
C ILE A 271 18.00 1.02 -4.68
N HIS A 272 18.36 0.13 -3.75
CA HIS A 272 17.44 -0.30 -2.69
C HIS A 272 17.06 0.83 -1.75
N LEU A 273 18.01 1.70 -1.39
CA LEU A 273 17.72 2.87 -0.57
C LEU A 273 16.71 3.80 -1.26
N ILE A 274 16.92 4.10 -2.53
CA ILE A 274 16.01 4.95 -3.33
C ILE A 274 14.64 4.26 -3.48
N ALA A 275 14.61 2.98 -3.83
CA ALA A 275 13.37 2.22 -4.00
C ALA A 275 12.59 2.09 -2.68
N ALA A 276 13.27 1.82 -1.56
CA ALA A 276 12.66 1.75 -0.24
C ALA A 276 12.10 3.12 0.17
N ALA A 277 12.87 4.19 0.00
CA ALA A 277 12.41 5.54 0.26
C ALA A 277 11.18 5.90 -0.58
N TYR A 278 11.18 5.53 -1.87
CA TYR A 278 10.06 5.72 -2.78
C TYR A 278 8.82 4.95 -2.32
N VAL A 279 8.96 3.65 -2.00
CA VAL A 279 7.86 2.82 -1.51
C VAL A 279 7.31 3.38 -0.19
N TRP A 280 8.16 3.75 0.76
CA TRP A 280 7.72 4.37 2.01
C TRP A 280 7.03 5.71 1.80
N ALA A 281 7.53 6.53 0.87
CA ALA A 281 6.91 7.79 0.49
C ALA A 281 5.54 7.62 -0.18
N LEU A 282 5.23 6.45 -0.73
CA LEU A 282 3.90 6.13 -1.25
C LEU A 282 3.00 5.49 -0.17
N VAL A 283 3.54 4.50 0.53
CA VAL A 283 2.79 3.62 1.43
C VAL A 283 2.40 4.33 2.73
N PHE A 284 3.27 5.15 3.33
CA PHE A 284 2.91 5.86 4.57
C PHE A 284 1.84 6.93 4.34
N PRO A 285 1.90 7.76 3.30
CA PRO A 285 0.79 8.67 2.99
C PRO A 285 -0.51 7.91 2.70
N LEU A 286 -0.48 6.81 1.93
CA LEU A 286 -1.65 5.95 1.71
C LEU A 286 -2.29 5.50 3.03
N GLU A 287 -1.46 5.21 4.02
CA GLU A 287 -1.97 4.82 5.31
C GLU A 287 -2.58 5.98 6.09
N THR A 288 -1.96 7.16 6.06
CA THR A 288 -2.49 8.35 6.73
C THR A 288 -3.87 8.73 6.21
N VAL A 289 -4.15 8.48 4.93
CA VAL A 289 -5.47 8.76 4.33
C VAL A 289 -6.50 7.65 4.59
N GLY A 290 -6.11 6.59 5.31
CA GLY A 290 -6.99 5.45 5.57
C GLY A 290 -7.21 4.56 4.35
N ALA A 291 -6.28 4.52 3.39
CA ALA A 291 -6.40 3.69 2.20
C ALA A 291 -6.25 2.18 2.49
N PHE A 292 -5.83 1.81 3.70
CA PHE A 292 -5.74 0.42 4.16
C PHE A 292 -6.80 0.13 5.22
N ARG A 293 -7.39 -1.07 5.19
CA ARG A 293 -8.50 -1.47 6.07
C ARG A 293 -8.05 -1.73 7.51
N ASP A 294 -8.46 -0.90 8.46
CA ASP A 294 -8.22 -1.16 9.90
C ASP A 294 -9.33 -2.10 10.43
N GLU A 295 -8.99 -3.05 11.33
CA GLU A 295 -9.93 -4.11 11.80
C GLU A 295 -11.16 -3.57 12.55
N GLU A 296 -11.12 -2.29 12.95
CA GLU A 296 -12.12 -1.62 13.79
C GLU A 296 -13.14 -0.80 13.01
N ASP A 297 -13.17 -0.85 11.68
CA ASP A 297 -14.34 -0.36 10.95
C ASP A 297 -15.47 -1.39 11.17
N PRO A 298 -16.48 -1.13 12.03
CA PRO A 298 -17.70 -1.92 12.01
C PRO A 298 -18.26 -1.89 10.58
N PRO A 299 -19.02 -2.92 10.16
CA PRO A 299 -19.73 -2.85 8.88
C PRO A 299 -20.46 -1.50 8.81
N SER A 300 -20.12 -0.69 7.81
CA SER A 300 -20.65 0.67 7.62
C SER A 300 -22.15 0.71 7.30
N THR A 301 -22.86 -0.40 7.50
CA THR A 301 -24.29 -0.40 7.71
C THR A 301 -24.55 0.14 9.10
N ALA A 302 -24.79 1.45 9.17
CA ALA A 302 -25.36 2.17 10.32
C ALA A 302 -26.62 1.49 10.93
N THR A 303 -27.13 0.44 10.29
CA THR A 303 -28.21 -0.44 10.72
C THR A 303 -27.81 -1.51 11.75
N GLU A 304 -26.57 -2.02 11.79
CA GLU A 304 -26.22 -3.15 12.69
C GLU A 304 -25.74 -2.71 14.08
N ALA A 305 -24.99 -1.61 14.18
CA ALA A 305 -24.49 -1.10 15.46
C ALA A 305 -25.58 -0.46 16.34
N ASN A 306 -26.67 0.03 15.73
CA ASN A 306 -27.80 0.62 16.46
C ASN A 306 -28.81 -0.42 16.96
N ALA A 307 -28.83 -1.62 16.39
CA ALA A 307 -29.75 -2.68 16.81
C ALA A 307 -29.21 -3.48 18.01
N GLY A 308 -27.91 -3.81 18.02
CA GLY A 308 -27.37 -4.74 19.02
C GLY A 308 -27.05 -4.15 20.40
N HIS A 309 -26.76 -2.84 20.50
CA HIS A 309 -26.23 -2.29 21.76
C HIS A 309 -27.27 -1.81 22.77
N TRP A 310 -28.52 -1.65 22.34
CA TRP A 310 -29.64 -1.30 23.23
C TRP A 310 -30.37 -2.54 23.75
N GLU A 311 -30.39 -3.65 23.00
CA GLU A 311 -31.02 -4.91 23.43
C GLU A 311 -30.25 -5.62 24.55
N GLU A 312 -28.96 -5.33 24.76
CA GLU A 312 -28.16 -5.89 25.86
C GLU A 312 -28.28 -5.09 27.18
N MET A 313 -29.00 -3.95 27.17
CA MET A 313 -29.23 -3.12 28.36
C MET A 313 -30.66 -3.19 28.89
N GLU A 314 -31.50 -4.07 28.32
CA GLU A 314 -32.79 -4.51 28.89
C GLU A 314 -32.65 -5.91 29.52
#